data_AF-W4GYF6-F1
#
_entry.id   AF-W4GYF6-F1
#
_cell.length_a   1.000
_cell.length_b   1.000
_cell.length_c   1.000
_cell.angle_alpha   90.00
_cell.angle_beta   90.00
_cell.angle_gamma   90.00
#
_symmetry.space_group_name_H-M   'P 1'
#
loop_
_entity.id
_entity.type
_entity.pdbx_description
1 polymer ?
#
loop_
_entity_poly.entity_id
_entity_poly.type
_entity_poly.pdbx_seq_one_letter_code
_entity_poly.pdbx_strand_id
1 'polypeptide(L)'
;MTVGEQSRRPIPCDNSLEVIASLTASLSSVIDKTCVLQRLWGVVHLDKSKISIMIDTTLPVLLQLRLSSPEVNYWLAAVLEEFTAFSSFVIHTQPTKVAFLNMLVKLLKVPDPANAFLDSKCTAANSVANLIQVSGEQAAHTIVVDSAGLVGHLCALLHVKRECAQHSSLRALWRLAYYSPTIRDEVSSHLASVCVITINKDIVQIRHHSH
;
A
#
# COMPACT_ATOMS: atom_id res chain seq x y z
N MET A 1 43.02 -31.51 -24.21
CA MET A 1 42.44 -30.14 -24.13
C MET A 1 41.00 -30.22 -24.63
N THR A 2 40.04 -30.37 -23.73
CA THR A 2 38.61 -30.46 -24.04
C THR A 2 37.99 -29.06 -24.03
N VAL A 3 38.20 -28.33 -25.13
CA VAL A 3 37.51 -27.06 -25.39
C VAL A 3 36.17 -27.41 -26.04
N GLY A 4 35.11 -27.65 -25.26
CA GLY A 4 33.83 -28.00 -25.89
C GLY A 4 32.59 -28.13 -25.01
N GLU A 5 32.69 -28.37 -23.70
CA GLU A 5 31.52 -28.74 -22.90
C GLU A 5 30.83 -27.58 -22.15
N GLN A 6 31.36 -26.36 -22.19
CA GLN A 6 30.77 -25.21 -21.48
C GLN A 6 29.99 -24.22 -22.37
N SER A 7 29.92 -24.42 -23.70
CA SER A 7 29.45 -23.40 -24.66
C SER A 7 27.92 -23.35 -24.89
N ARG A 8 27.11 -24.12 -24.16
CA ARG A 8 25.64 -24.23 -24.40
C ARG A 8 24.78 -24.03 -23.17
N ARG A 9 25.24 -23.27 -22.18
CA ARG A 9 24.34 -22.78 -21.12
C ARG A 9 23.80 -21.41 -21.56
N PRO A 10 22.48 -21.23 -21.71
CA PRO A 10 21.91 -19.92 -21.91
C PRO A 10 22.40 -19.01 -20.78
N ILE A 11 23.07 -17.91 -21.12
CA ILE A 11 23.35 -16.85 -20.14
C ILE A 11 21.99 -16.19 -19.90
N PRO A 12 21.46 -16.19 -18.66
CA PRO A 12 20.26 -15.44 -18.36
C PRO A 12 20.58 -13.96 -18.60
N CYS A 13 20.00 -13.37 -19.63
CA CYS A 13 20.06 -11.94 -19.86
C CYS A 13 19.10 -11.28 -18.85
N ASP A 14 19.56 -11.06 -17.61
CA ASP A 14 18.77 -10.30 -16.63
C ASP A 14 18.83 -8.80 -16.97
N ASN A 15 17.97 -8.37 -17.90
CA ASN A 15 17.79 -6.96 -18.25
C ASN A 15 16.74 -6.26 -17.37
N SER A 16 16.35 -6.86 -16.24
CA SER A 16 15.28 -6.31 -15.38
C SER A 16 15.55 -4.89 -14.91
N LEU A 17 16.81 -4.54 -14.61
CA LEU A 17 17.17 -3.19 -14.15
C LEU A 17 16.97 -2.13 -15.23
N GLU A 18 17.35 -2.43 -16.48
CA GLU A 18 17.13 -1.55 -17.63
C GLU A 18 15.63 -1.39 -17.90
N VAL A 19 14.87 -2.48 -17.78
CA VAL A 19 13.41 -2.47 -17.93
C VAL A 19 12.76 -1.61 -16.83
N ILE A 20 13.15 -1.79 -15.56
CA ILE A 20 12.66 -0.98 -14.43
C ILE A 20 12.95 0.51 -14.67
N ALA A 21 14.19 0.84 -15.06
CA ALA A 21 14.58 2.23 -15.33
C ALA A 21 13.77 2.84 -16.48
N SER A 22 13.60 2.10 -17.58
CA SER A 22 12.81 2.54 -18.75
C SER A 22 11.33 2.74 -18.40
N LEU A 23 10.73 1.81 -17.67
CA LEU A 23 9.35 1.93 -17.18
C LEU A 23 9.21 3.11 -16.22
N THR A 24 10.15 3.29 -15.29
CA THR A 24 10.15 4.40 -14.32
C THR A 24 10.23 5.75 -15.04
N ALA A 25 11.12 5.89 -16.02
CA ALA A 25 11.24 7.12 -16.81
C ALA A 25 9.95 7.42 -17.62
N SER A 26 9.31 6.36 -18.11
CA SER A 26 8.08 6.46 -18.91
C SER A 26 6.88 6.98 -18.12
N LEU A 27 6.84 6.81 -16.80
CA LEU A 27 5.74 7.30 -15.95
C LEU A 27 5.52 8.83 -16.04
N SER A 28 6.59 9.57 -16.36
CA SER A 28 6.57 11.03 -16.47
C SER A 28 6.14 11.54 -17.85
N SER A 29 6.25 10.72 -18.90
CA SER A 29 6.09 11.14 -20.30
C SER A 29 4.99 10.40 -21.07
N VAL A 30 4.57 9.22 -20.61
CA VAL A 30 3.64 8.36 -21.35
C VAL A 30 2.18 8.65 -20.99
N ILE A 31 1.32 8.60 -22.02
CA ILE A 31 -0.15 8.77 -21.90
C ILE A 31 -0.78 7.57 -21.19
N ASP A 32 -0.35 6.34 -21.50
CA ASP A 32 -0.83 5.10 -20.86
C ASP A 32 -0.02 4.72 -19.62
N LYS A 33 -0.31 5.40 -18.50
CA LYS A 33 0.29 5.11 -17.19
C LYS A 33 -0.16 3.77 -16.61
N THR A 34 -1.35 3.29 -16.99
CA THR A 34 -1.93 2.05 -16.49
C THR A 34 -1.05 0.86 -16.86
N CYS A 35 -0.69 0.73 -18.15
CA CYS A 35 0.17 -0.35 -18.63
C CYS A 35 1.56 -0.33 -17.98
N VAL A 36 2.13 0.88 -17.76
CA VAL A 36 3.44 1.02 -17.10
C VAL A 36 3.37 0.58 -15.64
N LEU A 37 2.37 1.03 -14.89
CA LEU A 37 2.18 0.65 -13.48
C LEU A 37 1.90 -0.85 -13.33
N GLN A 38 1.11 -1.44 -14.23
CA GLN A 38 0.90 -2.89 -14.30
C GLN A 38 2.21 -3.67 -14.46
N ARG A 39 3.08 -3.21 -15.35
CA ARG A 39 4.37 -3.86 -15.60
C ARG A 39 5.31 -3.71 -14.39
N LEU A 40 5.37 -2.52 -13.80
CA LEU A 40 6.14 -2.30 -12.57
C LEU A 40 5.64 -3.16 -11.42
N TRP A 41 4.31 -3.26 -11.25
CA TRP A 41 3.70 -4.18 -10.30
C TRP A 41 4.08 -5.63 -10.61
N GLY A 42 3.99 -6.06 -11.87
CA GLY A 42 4.35 -7.41 -12.29
C GLY A 42 5.80 -7.78 -11.95
N VAL A 43 6.74 -6.83 -12.11
CA VAL A 43 8.14 -7.04 -11.71
C VAL A 43 8.26 -7.30 -10.21
N VAL A 44 7.70 -6.44 -9.36
CA VAL A 44 7.78 -6.63 -7.90
C VAL A 44 6.93 -7.78 -7.39
N HIS A 45 5.87 -8.13 -8.10
CA HIS A 45 5.01 -9.25 -7.76
C HIS A 45 5.74 -10.59 -7.97
N LEU A 46 6.41 -10.73 -9.12
CA LEU A 46 7.08 -11.96 -9.54
C LEU A 46 8.52 -12.08 -9.02
N ASP A 47 9.24 -10.96 -8.85
CA ASP A 47 10.63 -10.95 -8.40
C ASP A 47 10.83 -9.98 -7.22
N LYS A 48 10.63 -10.50 -6.01
CA LYS A 48 10.80 -9.75 -4.76
C LYS A 48 12.22 -9.21 -4.56
N SER A 49 13.24 -9.77 -5.24
CA SER A 49 14.61 -9.28 -5.14
C SER A 49 14.78 -7.87 -5.70
N LYS A 50 13.89 -7.44 -6.60
CA LYS A 50 13.94 -6.11 -7.25
C LYS A 50 13.28 -5.01 -6.42
N ILE A 51 12.51 -5.36 -5.38
CA ILE A 51 11.77 -4.38 -4.57
C ILE A 51 12.72 -3.34 -3.96
N SER A 52 13.85 -3.76 -3.39
CA SER A 52 14.82 -2.83 -2.77
C SER A 52 15.29 -1.76 -3.76
N ILE A 53 15.64 -2.16 -4.99
CA ILE A 53 16.11 -1.24 -6.01
C ILE A 53 14.98 -0.31 -6.47
N MET A 54 13.76 -0.83 -6.58
CA MET A 54 12.60 -0.03 -6.97
C MET A 54 12.15 0.94 -5.88
N ILE A 55 12.38 0.64 -4.61
CA ILE A 55 12.18 1.61 -3.51
C ILE A 55 13.13 2.80 -3.68
N ASP A 56 14.39 2.55 -4.05
CA ASP A 56 15.38 3.63 -4.21
C ASP A 56 15.15 4.45 -5.48
N THR A 57 14.75 3.81 -6.57
CA THR A 57 14.72 4.42 -7.91
C THR A 57 13.32 4.78 -8.41
N THR A 58 12.32 3.92 -8.17
CA THR A 58 10.97 4.05 -8.73
C THR A 58 10.00 4.72 -7.77
N LEU A 59 10.07 4.42 -6.46
CA LEU A 59 9.15 4.99 -5.47
C LEU A 59 9.12 6.53 -5.48
N PRO A 60 10.25 7.27 -5.55
CA PRO A 60 10.20 8.73 -5.60
C PRO A 60 9.39 9.27 -6.79
N VAL A 61 9.41 8.58 -7.93
CA VAL A 61 8.64 8.95 -9.13
C VAL A 61 7.17 8.63 -8.95
N LEU A 62 6.85 7.45 -8.39
CA LEU A 62 5.46 7.05 -8.09
C LEU A 62 4.77 8.04 -7.15
N LEU A 63 5.48 8.55 -6.13
CA LEU A 63 4.95 9.50 -5.17
C LEU A 63 4.67 10.89 -5.77
N GLN A 64 5.20 11.19 -6.95
CA GLN A 64 4.95 12.43 -7.69
C GLN A 64 3.77 12.31 -8.68
N LEU A 65 3.27 11.09 -8.92
CA LEU A 65 2.16 10.88 -9.84
C LEU A 65 0.89 11.59 -9.36
N ARG A 66 0.19 12.20 -10.31
CA ARG A 66 -1.16 12.73 -10.08
C ARG A 66 -2.14 11.57 -10.20
N LEU A 67 -3.02 11.46 -9.21
CA LEU A 67 -4.17 10.57 -9.27
C LEU A 67 -5.08 10.98 -10.42
N SER A 68 -5.62 10.01 -11.15
CA SER A 68 -6.44 10.27 -12.34
C SER A 68 -7.58 9.27 -12.47
N SER A 69 -7.44 8.25 -13.33
CA SER A 69 -8.48 7.24 -13.57
C SER A 69 -8.49 6.18 -12.46
N PRO A 70 -9.60 5.46 -12.28
CA PRO A 70 -9.68 4.32 -11.37
C PRO A 70 -8.54 3.32 -11.54
N GLU A 71 -8.19 3.00 -12.80
CA GLU A 71 -7.14 2.04 -13.12
C GLU A 71 -5.76 2.57 -12.72
N VAL A 72 -5.43 3.83 -13.04
CA VAL A 72 -4.14 4.42 -12.65
C VAL A 72 -4.00 4.44 -11.13
N ASN A 73 -5.06 4.82 -10.41
CA ASN A 73 -5.04 4.85 -8.95
C ASN A 73 -4.92 3.44 -8.35
N TYR A 74 -5.62 2.46 -8.92
CA TYR A 74 -5.53 1.07 -8.49
C TYR A 74 -4.12 0.52 -8.67
N TRP A 75 -3.53 0.64 -9.86
CA TRP A 75 -2.20 0.09 -10.12
C TRP A 75 -1.11 0.83 -9.37
N LEU A 76 -1.25 2.14 -9.15
CA LEU A 76 -0.37 2.87 -8.23
C LEU A 76 -0.47 2.29 -6.82
N ALA A 77 -1.68 2.13 -6.28
CA ALA A 77 -1.89 1.56 -4.96
C ALA A 77 -1.31 0.14 -4.87
N ALA A 78 -1.47 -0.69 -5.91
CA ALA A 78 -0.98 -2.06 -5.95
C ALA A 78 0.55 -2.14 -5.89
N VAL A 79 1.26 -1.27 -6.62
CA VAL A 79 2.73 -1.18 -6.52
C VAL A 79 3.16 -0.77 -5.11
N LEU A 80 2.47 0.20 -4.50
CA LEU A 80 2.77 0.63 -3.13
C LEU A 80 2.50 -0.50 -2.12
N GLU A 81 1.41 -1.27 -2.30
CA GLU A 81 1.09 -2.42 -1.44
C GLU A 81 2.22 -3.46 -1.49
N GLU A 82 2.75 -3.76 -2.68
CA GLU A 82 3.89 -4.68 -2.85
C GLU A 82 5.16 -4.19 -2.14
N PHE A 83 5.43 -2.88 -2.15
CA PHE A 83 6.53 -2.33 -1.36
C PHE A 83 6.28 -2.50 0.13
N THR A 84 5.08 -2.20 0.63
CA THR A 84 4.77 -2.34 2.06
C THR A 84 4.75 -3.79 2.54
N ALA A 85 4.45 -4.74 1.66
CA ALA A 85 4.48 -6.17 1.96
C ALA A 85 5.91 -6.73 2.04
N PHE A 86 6.91 -5.99 1.56
CA PHE A 86 8.31 -6.38 1.66
C PHE A 86 8.84 -6.14 3.06
N SER A 87 9.39 -7.18 3.69
CA SER A 87 9.81 -7.14 5.11
C SER A 87 10.89 -6.11 5.42
N SER A 88 11.63 -5.64 4.42
CA SER A 88 12.65 -4.59 4.60
C SER A 88 12.12 -3.17 4.35
N PHE A 89 10.85 -2.99 3.98
CA PHE A 89 10.26 -1.66 3.83
C PHE A 89 9.83 -1.11 5.20
N VAL A 90 10.79 -0.51 5.89
CA VAL A 90 10.61 0.04 7.23
C VAL A 90 10.26 1.53 7.13
N ILE A 91 8.96 1.87 7.13
CA ILE A 91 8.48 3.24 6.80
C ILE A 91 9.15 4.34 7.63
N HIS A 92 9.41 4.12 8.91
CA HIS A 92 9.93 5.17 9.80
C HIS A 92 11.41 5.52 9.53
N THR A 93 12.13 4.67 8.80
CA THR A 93 13.50 4.94 8.33
C THR A 93 13.55 5.48 6.90
N GLN A 94 12.43 5.45 6.17
CA GLN A 94 12.41 5.90 4.78
C GLN A 94 12.49 7.43 4.69
N PRO A 95 13.35 7.99 3.81
CA PRO A 95 13.40 9.43 3.57
C PRO A 95 12.08 9.93 2.94
N THR A 96 11.37 9.06 2.23
CA THR A 96 10.11 9.35 1.54
C THR A 96 8.87 9.19 2.44
N LYS A 97 9.01 8.89 3.74
CA LYS A 97 7.89 8.51 4.62
C LYS A 97 6.69 9.46 4.58
N VAL A 98 6.93 10.77 4.66
CA VAL A 98 5.87 11.78 4.64
C VAL A 98 5.17 11.81 3.28
N ALA A 99 5.93 11.75 2.18
CA ALA A 99 5.38 11.70 0.83
C ALA A 99 4.58 10.40 0.57
N PHE A 100 5.05 9.27 1.11
CA PHE A 100 4.40 7.98 1.04
C PHE A 100 3.04 8.01 1.74
N LEU A 101 3.02 8.43 3.01
CA LEU A 101 1.80 8.52 3.78
C LEU A 101 0.80 9.52 3.17
N ASN A 102 1.29 10.64 2.66
CA ASN A 102 0.46 11.60 1.92
C ASN A 102 -0.14 10.99 0.65
N MET A 103 0.57 10.10 -0.05
CA MET A 103 0.02 9.39 -1.21
C MET A 103 -1.09 8.42 -0.79
N LEU A 104 -0.91 7.66 0.30
CA LEU A 104 -1.98 6.80 0.83
C LEU A 104 -3.22 7.62 1.22
N VAL A 105 -3.04 8.76 1.90
CA VAL A 105 -4.13 9.68 2.21
C VAL A 105 -4.83 10.16 0.93
N LYS A 106 -4.07 10.52 -0.12
CA LYS A 106 -4.64 10.95 -1.41
C LYS A 106 -5.49 9.84 -2.03
N LEU A 107 -5.03 8.59 -2.03
CA LEU A 107 -5.77 7.44 -2.57
C LEU A 107 -7.07 7.19 -1.79
N LEU A 108 -6.99 7.19 -0.45
CA LEU A 108 -8.15 6.94 0.41
C LEU A 108 -9.23 8.03 0.27
N LYS A 109 -8.83 9.29 0.09
CA LYS A 109 -9.76 10.44 0.08
C LYS A 109 -10.40 10.76 -1.28
N VAL A 110 -10.08 10.04 -2.35
CA VAL A 110 -10.67 10.29 -3.67
C VAL A 110 -12.21 10.22 -3.56
N PRO A 111 -12.96 11.28 -3.95
CA PRO A 111 -14.41 11.23 -3.96
C PRO A 111 -14.91 10.10 -4.86
N ASP A 112 -15.81 9.26 -4.36
CA ASP A 112 -16.17 8.02 -5.05
C ASP A 112 -17.64 7.64 -4.87
N PRO A 113 -18.58 8.46 -5.40
CA PRO A 113 -20.01 8.19 -5.26
C PRO A 113 -20.45 6.90 -5.97
N ALA A 114 -19.70 6.47 -6.99
CA ALA A 114 -20.00 5.27 -7.79
C ALA A 114 -19.21 4.02 -7.35
N ASN A 115 -18.36 4.11 -6.32
CA ASN A 115 -17.44 3.06 -5.89
C ASN A 115 -16.45 2.60 -6.99
N ALA A 116 -16.14 3.46 -7.97
CA ALA A 116 -15.18 3.18 -9.03
C ALA A 116 -13.73 3.13 -8.52
N PHE A 117 -13.42 3.87 -7.46
CA PHE A 117 -12.08 3.92 -6.86
C PHE A 117 -11.95 2.98 -5.66
N LEU A 118 -12.97 2.18 -5.35
CA LEU A 118 -13.03 1.41 -4.11
C LEU A 118 -11.85 0.45 -3.96
N ASP A 119 -11.48 -0.27 -5.02
CA ASP A 119 -10.35 -1.21 -4.98
C ASP A 119 -9.04 -0.49 -4.66
N SER A 120 -8.80 0.68 -5.26
CA SER A 120 -7.61 1.48 -4.96
C SER A 120 -7.55 1.93 -3.48
N LYS A 121 -8.71 2.21 -2.87
CA LYS A 121 -8.81 2.57 -1.45
C LYS A 121 -8.56 1.36 -0.55
N CYS A 122 -9.12 0.20 -0.89
CA CYS A 122 -8.89 -1.06 -0.17
C CYS A 122 -7.39 -1.42 -0.19
N THR A 123 -6.76 -1.31 -1.35
CA THR A 123 -5.32 -1.56 -1.54
C THR A 123 -4.45 -0.56 -0.75
N ALA A 124 -4.82 0.72 -0.73
CA ALA A 124 -4.14 1.72 0.09
C ALA A 124 -4.30 1.42 1.60
N ALA A 125 -5.49 0.98 2.05
CA ALA A 125 -5.71 0.57 3.43
C ALA A 125 -4.89 -0.68 3.81
N ASN A 126 -4.79 -1.67 2.91
CA ASN A 126 -3.91 -2.83 3.12
C ASN A 126 -2.44 -2.42 3.23
N SER A 127 -2.01 -1.43 2.46
CA SER A 127 -0.64 -0.90 2.56
C SER A 127 -0.36 -0.39 3.96
N VAL A 128 -1.29 0.36 4.59
CA VAL A 128 -1.18 0.80 5.98
C VAL A 128 -1.05 -0.40 6.93
N ALA A 129 -1.87 -1.44 6.76
CA ALA A 129 -1.80 -2.64 7.59
C ALA A 129 -0.44 -3.35 7.45
N ASN A 130 0.12 -3.41 6.25
CA ASN A 130 1.42 -4.03 5.98
C ASN A 130 2.56 -3.25 6.64
N LEU A 131 2.55 -1.91 6.58
CA LEU A 131 3.55 -1.08 7.28
C LEU A 131 3.65 -1.40 8.78
N ILE A 132 2.49 -1.53 9.43
CA ILE A 132 2.43 -1.82 10.87
C ILE A 132 2.77 -3.28 11.13
N GLN A 133 2.43 -4.19 10.22
CA GLN A 133 2.85 -5.58 10.33
C GLN A 133 4.38 -5.73 10.25
N VAL A 134 5.06 -4.91 9.43
CA VAL A 134 6.52 -4.96 9.27
C VAL A 134 7.25 -4.30 10.43
N SER A 135 6.81 -3.13 10.90
CA SER A 135 7.57 -2.35 11.89
C SER A 135 6.85 -2.06 13.21
N GLY A 136 5.69 -2.69 13.45
CA GLY A 136 4.96 -2.65 14.70
C GLY A 136 4.65 -1.23 15.19
N GLU A 137 4.95 -0.99 16.47
CA GLU A 137 4.67 0.26 17.18
C GLU A 137 5.31 1.49 16.51
N GLN A 138 6.54 1.38 16.02
CA GLN A 138 7.24 2.50 15.40
C GLN A 138 6.57 2.94 14.09
N ALA A 139 6.07 1.99 13.29
CA ALA A 139 5.27 2.32 12.12
C ALA A 139 3.95 2.97 12.50
N ALA A 140 3.23 2.41 13.49
CA ALA A 140 1.97 2.98 13.95
C ALA A 140 2.14 4.42 14.47
N HIS A 141 3.16 4.67 15.28
CA HIS A 141 3.50 6.01 15.75
C HIS A 141 3.80 6.97 14.59
N THR A 142 4.64 6.56 13.64
CA THR A 142 4.96 7.35 12.44
C THR A 142 3.71 7.69 11.64
N ILE A 143 2.80 6.72 11.44
CA ILE A 143 1.55 6.94 10.73
C ILE A 143 0.69 7.98 11.47
N VAL A 144 0.50 7.83 12.78
CA VAL A 144 -0.35 8.75 13.56
C VAL A 144 0.22 10.17 13.61
N VAL A 145 1.54 10.32 13.70
CA VAL A 145 2.19 11.63 13.79
C VAL A 145 2.35 12.31 12.42
N ASP A 146 2.79 11.57 11.41
CA ASP A 146 3.20 12.15 10.11
C ASP A 146 2.06 12.15 9.07
N SER A 147 0.87 11.62 9.37
CA SER A 147 -0.25 11.55 8.42
C SER A 147 -1.58 12.07 8.96
N ALA A 148 -1.79 13.37 8.78
CA ALA A 148 -3.06 14.01 9.14
C ALA A 148 -4.23 13.42 8.33
N GLY A 149 -5.26 12.93 9.03
CA GLY A 149 -6.51 12.44 8.45
C GLY A 149 -6.47 11.01 7.91
N LEU A 150 -5.34 10.30 7.97
CA LEU A 150 -5.27 8.91 7.50
C LEU A 150 -6.22 8.00 8.29
N VAL A 151 -6.24 8.13 9.62
CA VAL A 151 -7.15 7.38 10.51
C VAL A 151 -8.61 7.66 10.14
N GLY A 152 -9.01 8.93 10.04
CA GLY A 152 -10.37 9.31 9.64
C GLY A 152 -10.78 8.76 8.27
N HIS A 153 -9.87 8.73 7.29
CA HIS A 153 -10.16 8.14 5.98
C HIS A 153 -10.29 6.61 6.01
N LEU A 154 -9.52 5.92 6.86
CA LEU A 154 -9.73 4.49 7.11
C LEU A 154 -11.09 4.27 7.77
N CYS A 155 -11.44 5.06 8.79
CA CYS A 155 -12.75 5.00 9.44
C CYS A 155 -13.90 5.20 8.44
N ALA A 156 -13.75 6.14 7.48
CA ALA A 156 -14.74 6.37 6.44
C ALA A 156 -15.01 5.12 5.57
N LEU A 157 -14.00 4.27 5.33
CA LEU A 157 -14.19 3.01 4.59
C LEU A 157 -15.08 2.00 5.32
N LEU A 158 -15.17 2.06 6.65
CA LEU A 158 -16.06 1.18 7.42
C LEU A 158 -17.55 1.41 7.09
N HIS A 159 -17.89 2.63 6.67
CA HIS A 159 -19.25 3.02 6.30
C HIS A 159 -19.61 2.61 4.87
N VAL A 160 -18.65 2.18 4.06
CA VAL A 160 -18.91 1.64 2.73
C VAL A 160 -19.53 0.26 2.90
N LYS A 161 -20.75 0.05 2.38
CA LYS A 161 -21.49 -1.23 2.44
C LYS A 161 -20.90 -2.29 1.51
N ARG A 162 -19.60 -2.55 1.63
CA ARG A 162 -18.83 -3.53 0.87
C ARG A 162 -17.84 -4.20 1.81
N GLU A 163 -17.89 -5.53 1.86
CA GLU A 163 -17.08 -6.34 2.77
C GLU A 163 -15.58 -6.10 2.57
N CYS A 164 -15.11 -5.99 1.33
CA CYS A 164 -13.70 -5.74 1.04
C CYS A 164 -13.19 -4.43 1.68
N ALA A 165 -13.98 -3.36 1.62
CA ALA A 165 -13.64 -2.05 2.16
C ALA A 165 -13.59 -2.08 3.69
N GLN A 166 -14.61 -2.70 4.30
CA GLN A 166 -14.68 -2.86 5.75
C GLN A 166 -13.53 -3.73 6.26
N HIS A 167 -13.26 -4.86 5.60
CA HIS A 167 -12.19 -5.78 5.97
C HIS A 167 -10.80 -5.13 5.87
N SER A 168 -10.47 -4.49 4.74
CA SER A 168 -9.19 -3.80 4.55
C SER A 168 -9.00 -2.66 5.57
N SER A 169 -10.06 -1.90 5.85
CA SER A 169 -10.02 -0.84 6.86
C SER A 169 -9.83 -1.40 8.28
N LEU A 170 -10.61 -2.40 8.68
CA LEU A 170 -10.49 -3.05 9.99
C LEU A 170 -9.09 -3.62 10.21
N ARG A 171 -8.49 -4.25 9.19
CA ARG A 171 -7.14 -4.79 9.26
C ARG A 171 -6.11 -3.72 9.64
N ALA A 172 -6.22 -2.51 9.08
CA ALA A 172 -5.35 -1.39 9.38
C ALA A 172 -5.69 -0.75 10.74
N LEU A 173 -6.97 -0.43 10.97
CA LEU A 173 -7.45 0.25 12.16
C LEU A 173 -7.20 -0.54 13.44
N TRP A 174 -7.37 -1.87 13.41
CA TRP A 174 -7.07 -2.71 14.57
C TRP A 174 -5.61 -2.61 14.99
N ARG A 175 -4.69 -2.69 14.02
CA ARG A 175 -3.24 -2.60 14.28
C ARG A 175 -2.85 -1.21 14.79
N LEU A 176 -3.42 -0.16 14.21
CA LEU A 176 -3.20 1.21 14.69
C LEU A 176 -3.74 1.38 16.11
N ALA A 177 -4.97 0.96 16.38
CA ALA A 177 -5.59 1.07 17.71
C ALA A 177 -4.86 0.23 18.77
N TYR A 178 -4.29 -0.91 18.37
CA TYR A 178 -3.47 -1.74 19.25
C TYR A 178 -2.22 -0.97 19.72
N TYR A 179 -1.44 -0.42 18.78
CA TYR A 179 -0.17 0.27 19.08
C TYR A 179 -0.30 1.75 19.43
N SER A 180 -1.43 2.40 19.17
CA SER A 180 -1.64 3.83 19.39
C SER A 180 -2.95 4.09 20.13
N PRO A 181 -2.93 4.09 21.47
CA PRO A 181 -4.13 4.29 22.29
C PRO A 181 -4.87 5.59 22.01
N THR A 182 -4.15 6.63 21.57
CA THR A 182 -4.69 7.97 21.29
C THR A 182 -5.77 8.01 20.21
N ILE A 183 -5.81 7.01 19.32
CA ILE A 183 -6.81 6.95 18.25
C ILE A 183 -7.99 6.03 18.55
N ARG A 184 -7.98 5.32 19.70
CA ARG A 184 -8.99 4.31 20.02
C ARG A 184 -10.39 4.89 20.11
N ASP A 185 -10.54 6.10 20.64
CA ASP A 185 -11.83 6.77 20.78
C ASP A 185 -12.41 7.15 19.42
N GLU A 186 -11.57 7.70 18.53
CA GLU A 186 -11.94 8.00 17.14
C GLU A 186 -12.41 6.73 16.43
N VAL A 187 -11.65 5.64 16.49
CA VAL A 187 -12.00 4.36 15.85
C VAL A 187 -13.28 3.76 16.45
N SER A 188 -13.42 3.77 17.77
CA SER A 188 -14.56 3.19 18.48
C SER A 188 -15.87 3.90 18.14
N SER A 189 -15.84 5.23 18.02
CA SER A 189 -17.03 6.02 17.64
C SER A 189 -17.56 5.64 16.24
N HIS A 190 -16.67 5.40 15.28
CA HIS A 190 -17.05 4.98 13.94
C HIS A 190 -17.56 3.53 13.93
N LEU A 191 -16.91 2.61 14.66
CA LEU A 191 -17.35 1.22 14.77
C LEU A 191 -18.75 1.07 15.39
N ALA A 192 -19.11 1.93 16.36
CA ALA A 192 -20.43 1.91 16.99
C ALA A 192 -21.57 2.16 15.98
N SER A 193 -21.30 2.91 14.91
CA SER A 193 -22.28 3.25 13.88
C SER A 193 -22.44 2.19 12.78
N VAL A 194 -21.53 1.21 12.71
CA VAL A 194 -21.56 0.14 11.70
C VAL A 194 -22.44 -0.99 12.23
N CYS A 195 -23.75 -0.86 12.02
CA CYS A 195 -24.77 -1.65 12.71
C CYS A 195 -24.85 -3.14 12.33
N VAL A 196 -24.18 -3.59 11.26
CA VAL A 196 -24.13 -5.01 10.86
C VAL A 196 -22.79 -5.27 10.19
N ILE A 197 -21.80 -5.71 10.98
CA ILE A 197 -20.65 -6.41 10.39
C ILE A 197 -20.95 -7.90 10.54
N THR A 198 -21.70 -8.45 9.58
CA THR A 198 -21.62 -9.88 9.31
C THR A 198 -20.23 -10.12 8.72
N ILE A 199 -19.24 -10.38 9.58
CA ILE A 199 -18.06 -11.25 9.39
C ILE A 199 -16.88 -10.81 10.30
N ASN A 200 -16.25 -11.85 10.87
CA ASN A 200 -14.97 -11.96 11.58
C ASN A 200 -14.87 -11.66 13.10
N LYS A 201 -14.32 -12.66 13.80
CA LYS A 201 -14.02 -12.70 15.25
C LYS A 201 -13.06 -11.58 15.69
N ASP A 202 -12.38 -10.93 14.77
CA ASP A 202 -11.39 -9.87 15.02
C ASP A 202 -12.02 -8.57 15.54
N ILE A 203 -13.27 -8.26 15.17
CA ILE A 203 -13.98 -7.03 15.65
C ILE A 203 -14.32 -7.13 17.13
N VAL A 204 -14.62 -8.34 17.61
CA VAL A 204 -14.95 -8.59 19.02
C VAL A 204 -13.73 -8.25 19.90
N GLN A 205 -12.50 -8.48 19.43
CA GLN A 205 -11.30 -8.18 20.21
C GLN A 205 -11.04 -6.68 20.41
N ILE A 206 -11.43 -5.80 19.47
CA ILE A 206 -11.18 -4.35 19.60
C ILE A 206 -11.94 -3.77 20.80
N ARG A 207 -13.17 -4.22 21.05
CA ARG A 207 -14.00 -3.73 22.17
C ARG A 207 -13.56 -4.25 23.54
N HIS A 208 -12.77 -5.33 23.60
CA HIS A 208 -12.41 -6.00 24.85
C HIS A 208 -11.05 -5.60 25.42
N HIS A 209 -10.24 -4.80 24.71
CA HIS A 209 -8.94 -4.31 25.19
C HIS A 209 -9.01 -2.90 25.82
N SER A 210 -10.20 -2.49 26.26
CA SER A 210 -10.47 -1.21 26.94
C SER A 210 -10.34 -1.28 28.47
N HIS A 211 -9.57 -2.22 29.01
CA HIS A 211 -9.32 -2.36 30.45
C HIS A 211 -7.90 -1.96 30.81
#